data_AF-A0A1F4X9L8-F1
#
_entry.id   AF-A0A1F4X9L8-F1
#
_cell.length_a   1.000
_cell.length_b   1.000
_cell.length_c   1.000
_cell.angle_alpha   90.00
_cell.angle_beta   90.00
_cell.angle_gamma   90.00
#
_symmetry.space_group_name_H-M   'P 1'
#
loop_
_entity.id
_entity.type
_entity.pdbx_description
1 polymer ?
#
loop_
_entity_poly.entity_id
_entity_poly.type
_entity_poly.pdbx_seq_one_letter_code
_entity_poly.pdbx_strand_id
1 'polypeptide(L)'
;MPNWFALVASVLYSFNGFNVAFSRTAQYQPFLLLFGLFGVLLVLYYIKRRKHIWLFSASIMFSLALLSHYDGIFYALAGILFLAPELKGGQTPVKNFLIYLVLPILIFAGSFYIPYYLTGYFESNTVNYLSKRFFGSEDYRPSNSLYTISIYNPFVLYLLMMFVLSLIVGFKDFKYRNVLYAWFFIPFILFELIASNPGTHILHYFVPLYLAAGIGFKVISDLMRGKAKLVLSILAGLIILIQVAVSIAIFIPSMRLNYPWSETTLFGVELEKATKNYQVFLYGFPYDRGFREARDYLNTLSGVRGIYTNDNSVAAKYYFMKYDFTPTGSNFLPRFYLDVYDSHEFVTTPQEFLNNYVTEKEFYVDGKLTSTLYRLRSL
;
A
#
# COMPACT_ATOMS: atom_id res chain seq x y z
N MET A 1 1.37 34.17 -0.32
CA MET A 1 1.57 33.33 -1.53
C MET A 1 0.68 32.11 -1.42
N PRO A 2 0.00 31.66 -2.49
CA PRO A 2 -0.84 30.47 -2.40
C PRO A 2 0.04 29.26 -2.07
N ASN A 3 -0.49 28.33 -1.27
CA ASN A 3 0.20 27.14 -0.77
C ASN A 3 0.43 26.07 -1.86
N TRP A 4 0.84 26.46 -3.06
CA TRP A 4 1.00 25.58 -4.24
C TRP A 4 1.93 24.40 -3.98
N PHE A 5 2.98 24.57 -3.17
CA PHE A 5 3.88 23.48 -2.80
C PHE A 5 3.22 22.43 -1.89
N ALA A 6 2.27 22.85 -1.04
CA ALA A 6 1.46 21.91 -0.26
C ALA A 6 0.52 21.14 -1.19
N LEU A 7 -0.07 21.83 -2.19
CA LEU A 7 -0.87 21.16 -3.22
C LEU A 7 -0.04 20.14 -4.01
N VAL A 8 1.19 20.47 -4.41
CA VAL A 8 2.09 19.52 -5.07
C VAL A 8 2.33 18.29 -4.19
N ALA A 9 2.72 18.47 -2.92
CA ALA A 9 2.91 17.35 -1.99
C ALA A 9 1.64 16.50 -1.83
N SER A 10 0.47 17.15 -1.68
CA SER A 10 -0.81 16.46 -1.56
C SER A 10 -1.19 15.69 -2.83
N VAL A 11 -0.96 16.24 -4.02
CA VAL A 11 -1.27 15.58 -5.28
C VAL A 11 -0.33 14.40 -5.53
N LEU A 12 0.97 14.55 -5.25
CA LEU A 12 1.91 13.43 -5.28
C LEU A 12 1.43 12.31 -4.33
N TYR A 13 1.10 12.66 -3.09
CA TYR A 13 0.56 11.68 -2.16
C TYR A 13 -0.74 11.02 -2.68
N SER A 14 -1.74 11.79 -3.09
CA SER A 14 -3.07 11.30 -3.45
C SER A 14 -3.10 10.41 -4.69
N PHE A 15 -2.20 10.61 -5.64
CA PHE A 15 -2.15 9.86 -6.90
C PHE A 15 -0.96 8.91 -7.02
N ASN A 16 -0.21 8.70 -5.93
CA ASN A 16 0.67 7.54 -5.85
C ASN A 16 -0.19 6.27 -5.82
N GLY A 17 0.17 5.28 -6.64
CA GLY A 17 -0.61 4.06 -6.80
C GLY A 17 -0.79 3.25 -5.52
N PHE A 18 0.15 3.28 -4.56
CA PHE A 18 -0.05 2.63 -3.26
C PHE A 18 -1.21 3.28 -2.50
N ASN A 19 -1.24 4.61 -2.45
CA ASN A 19 -2.28 5.35 -1.74
C ASN A 19 -3.64 5.19 -2.42
N VAL A 20 -3.69 5.24 -3.75
CA VAL A 20 -4.91 4.98 -4.52
C VAL A 20 -5.41 3.56 -4.23
N ALA A 21 -4.55 2.56 -4.33
CA ALA A 21 -4.90 1.17 -4.06
C ALA A 21 -5.44 0.95 -2.63
N PHE A 22 -4.75 1.48 -1.61
CA PHE A 22 -5.18 1.34 -0.23
C PHE A 22 -6.50 2.06 0.07
N SER A 23 -6.78 3.16 -0.62
CA SER A 23 -8.08 3.86 -0.50
C SER A 23 -9.25 3.03 -1.04
N ARG A 24 -8.99 2.01 -1.87
CA ARG A 24 -10.00 1.15 -2.49
C ARG A 24 -10.27 -0.13 -1.71
N THR A 25 -9.51 -0.39 -0.66
CA THR A 25 -9.67 -1.58 0.18
C THR A 25 -10.12 -1.16 1.58
N ALA A 26 -10.98 -1.96 2.22
CA ALA A 26 -11.31 -1.79 3.64
C ALA A 26 -10.13 -2.25 4.50
N GLN A 27 -9.07 -1.44 4.52
CA GLN A 27 -7.79 -1.72 5.15
C GLN A 27 -7.46 -0.63 6.18
N TYR A 28 -6.59 -0.92 7.14
CA TYR A 28 -6.23 0.00 8.24
C TYR A 28 -5.24 1.09 7.81
N GLN A 29 -4.59 0.93 6.66
CA GLN A 29 -3.55 1.83 6.16
C GLN A 29 -4.01 3.30 6.06
N PRO A 30 -5.19 3.65 5.52
CA PRO A 30 -5.67 5.03 5.51
C PRO A 30 -5.80 5.65 6.91
N PHE A 31 -6.22 4.88 7.92
CA PHE A 31 -6.31 5.35 9.31
C PHE A 31 -4.93 5.57 9.92
N LEU A 32 -3.98 4.65 9.69
CA LEU A 32 -2.58 4.81 10.07
C LEU A 32 -1.99 6.11 9.52
N LEU A 33 -2.17 6.37 8.22
CA LEU A 33 -1.65 7.57 7.56
C LEU A 33 -2.33 8.83 8.10
N LEU A 34 -3.66 8.82 8.23
CA LEU A 34 -4.44 9.94 8.76
C LEU A 34 -3.99 10.34 10.16
N PHE A 35 -4.00 9.38 11.09
CA PHE A 35 -3.64 9.64 12.48
C PHE A 35 -2.14 9.96 12.62
N GLY A 36 -1.27 9.25 11.91
CA GLY A 36 0.17 9.51 11.92
C GLY A 36 0.53 10.92 11.44
N LEU A 37 0.03 11.32 10.26
CA LEU A 37 0.27 12.66 9.71
C LEU A 37 -0.39 13.75 10.54
N PHE A 38 -1.59 13.51 11.08
CA PHE A 38 -2.26 14.49 11.91
C PHE A 38 -1.53 14.69 13.24
N GLY A 39 -0.98 13.62 13.84
CA GLY A 39 -0.10 13.71 15.00
C GLY A 39 1.13 14.57 14.73
N VAL A 40 1.81 14.37 13.60
CA VAL A 40 2.95 15.21 13.18
C VAL A 40 2.52 16.68 13.00
N LEU A 41 1.38 16.93 12.36
CA LEU A 41 0.85 18.28 12.19
C LEU A 41 0.57 18.97 13.54
N LEU A 42 -0.03 18.25 14.49
CA LEU A 42 -0.32 18.76 15.84
C LEU A 42 0.96 19.08 16.62
N VAL A 43 2.01 18.28 16.46
CA VAL A 43 3.35 18.60 16.96
C VAL A 43 3.85 19.92 16.38
N LEU A 44 3.75 20.13 15.06
CA LEU A 44 4.15 21.39 14.43
C LEU A 44 3.31 22.59 14.94
N TYR A 45 2.02 22.39 15.19
CA TYR A 45 1.18 23.41 15.84
C TYR A 45 1.62 23.72 17.26
N TYR A 46 2.01 22.70 18.03
CA TYR A 46 2.59 22.90 19.37
C TYR A 46 3.87 23.74 19.28
N ILE A 47 4.79 23.43 18.36
CA ILE A 47 6.03 24.21 18.17
C ILE A 47 5.72 25.69 17.89
N LYS A 48 4.70 25.97 17.07
CA LYS A 48 4.33 27.34 16.70
C LYS A 48 3.57 28.09 17.80
N ARG A 49 2.67 27.42 18.52
CA ARG A 49 1.69 28.05 19.43
C ARG A 49 1.99 27.83 20.91
N ARG A 50 2.84 26.87 21.24
CA ARG A 50 3.24 26.46 22.59
C ARG A 50 2.10 26.08 23.54
N LYS A 51 0.91 25.76 23.02
CA LYS A 51 -0.23 25.28 23.84
C LYS A 51 -0.17 23.77 24.04
N HIS A 52 -0.17 23.30 25.28
CA HIS A 52 -0.04 21.87 25.64
C HIS A 52 -1.14 20.98 25.04
N ILE A 53 -2.34 21.52 24.80
CA ILE A 53 -3.42 20.79 24.15
C ILE A 53 -3.00 20.17 22.81
N TRP A 54 -2.16 20.86 22.03
CA TRP A 54 -1.69 20.33 20.74
C TRP A 54 -0.77 19.13 20.91
N LEU A 55 0.08 19.14 21.94
CA LEU A 55 1.00 18.04 22.23
C LEU A 55 0.24 16.83 22.77
N PHE A 56 -0.74 17.06 23.65
CA PHE A 56 -1.66 16.04 24.13
C PHE A 56 -2.51 15.45 23.01
N SER A 57 -3.09 16.27 22.13
CA SER A 57 -3.83 15.77 20.97
C SER A 57 -2.94 14.98 20.02
N ALA A 58 -1.68 15.39 19.81
CA ALA A 58 -0.72 14.62 19.02
C ALA A 58 -0.47 13.22 19.61
N SER A 59 -0.39 13.12 20.95
CA SER A 59 -0.22 11.84 21.65
C SER A 59 -1.37 10.87 21.40
N ILE A 60 -2.61 11.38 21.38
CA ILE A 60 -3.80 10.58 21.07
C ILE A 60 -3.72 10.12 19.61
N MET A 61 -3.40 11.01 18.67
CA MET A 61 -3.27 10.65 17.26
C MET A 61 -2.17 9.62 17.03
N PHE A 62 -1.00 9.75 17.65
CA PHE A 62 0.05 8.73 17.55
C PHE A 62 -0.36 7.39 18.17
N SER A 63 -1.12 7.42 19.27
CA SER A 63 -1.67 6.20 19.86
C SER A 63 -2.65 5.51 18.91
N LEU A 64 -3.56 6.26 18.28
CA LEU A 64 -4.49 5.73 17.29
C LEU A 64 -3.76 5.19 16.04
N ALA A 65 -2.67 5.85 15.62
CA ALA A 65 -1.83 5.37 14.54
C ALA A 65 -1.18 4.02 14.89
N LEU A 66 -0.59 3.90 16.09
CA LEU A 66 -0.02 2.64 16.60
C LEU A 66 -1.08 1.54 16.72
N LEU A 67 -2.25 1.86 17.28
CA LEU A 67 -3.36 0.92 17.40
C LEU A 67 -3.94 0.49 16.04
N SER A 68 -3.82 1.33 15.01
CA SER A 68 -4.18 0.97 13.64
C SER A 68 -3.15 0.02 13.04
N HIS A 69 -1.86 0.28 13.27
CA HIS A 69 -0.76 -0.55 12.80
C HIS A 69 0.57 -0.20 13.50
N TYR A 70 1.45 -1.18 13.71
CA TYR A 70 2.74 -0.96 14.39
C TYR A 70 3.66 0.04 13.68
N ASP A 71 3.52 0.21 12.35
CA ASP A 71 4.25 1.25 11.58
C ASP A 71 3.88 2.68 11.99
N GLY A 72 2.85 2.86 12.83
CA GLY A 72 2.55 4.12 13.50
C GLY A 72 3.76 4.71 14.24
N ILE A 73 4.71 3.85 14.63
CA ILE A 73 5.95 4.24 15.29
C ILE A 73 6.79 5.21 14.44
N PHE A 74 6.79 5.08 13.11
CA PHE A 74 7.56 5.99 12.25
C PHE A 74 7.03 7.42 12.29
N TYR A 75 5.72 7.59 12.45
CA TYR A 75 5.08 8.90 12.57
C TYR A 75 5.31 9.51 13.95
N ALA A 76 5.18 8.70 15.01
CA ALA A 76 5.49 9.14 16.37
C ALA A 76 6.97 9.58 16.48
N LEU A 77 7.88 8.79 15.91
CA LEU A 77 9.30 9.10 15.83
C LEU A 77 9.56 10.39 15.04
N ALA A 78 8.91 10.57 13.88
CA ALA A 78 9.00 11.82 13.13
C ALA A 78 8.56 13.02 13.97
N GLY A 79 7.42 12.92 14.67
CA GLY A 79 6.96 13.94 15.61
C GLY A 79 7.98 14.28 16.70
N ILE A 80 8.58 13.25 17.32
CA ILE A 80 9.65 13.43 18.32
C ILE A 80 10.87 14.12 17.70
N LEU A 81 11.28 13.73 16.50
CA LEU A 81 12.42 14.33 15.79
C LEU A 81 12.17 15.81 15.45
N PHE A 82 10.93 16.20 15.11
CA PHE A 82 10.56 17.61 14.94
C PHE A 82 10.65 18.41 16.24
N LEU A 83 10.38 17.79 17.40
CA LEU A 83 10.50 18.42 18.72
C LEU A 83 11.93 18.45 19.25
N ALA A 84 12.81 17.56 18.81
CA ALA A 84 14.16 17.43 19.36
C ALA A 84 14.98 18.73 19.37
N PRO A 85 14.96 19.60 18.34
CA PRO A 85 15.62 20.90 18.39
C PRO A 85 15.04 21.83 19.46
N GLU A 86 13.73 21.77 19.69
CA GLU A 86 13.03 22.59 20.70
C GLU A 86 13.35 22.15 22.12
N LEU A 87 13.54 20.84 22.32
CA LEU A 87 13.99 20.26 23.59
C LEU A 87 15.43 20.68 23.90
N LYS A 88 16.35 20.53 22.93
CA LYS A 88 17.75 20.91 23.09
C LYS A 88 17.93 22.41 23.32
N GLY A 89 17.12 23.23 22.67
CA GLY A 89 17.13 24.69 22.84
C GLY A 89 16.38 25.19 24.08
N GLY A 90 15.82 24.30 24.91
CA GLY A 90 15.05 24.66 26.12
C GLY A 90 13.69 25.31 25.87
N GLN A 91 13.28 25.48 24.60
CA GLN A 91 11.99 26.07 24.24
C GLN A 91 10.80 25.18 24.60
N THR A 92 11.04 23.86 24.66
CA THR A 92 10.10 22.90 25.22
C THR A 92 10.74 22.23 26.43
N PRO A 93 10.21 22.48 27.65
CA PRO A 93 10.68 21.76 28.83
C PRO A 93 10.49 20.25 28.68
N VAL A 94 11.51 19.47 29.06
CA VAL A 94 11.46 17.99 29.01
C VAL A 94 10.25 17.45 29.78
N LYS A 95 9.91 18.06 30.92
CA LYS A 95 8.70 17.75 31.69
C LYS A 95 7.43 17.81 30.84
N ASN A 96 7.28 18.82 29.98
CA ASN A 96 6.10 18.97 29.14
C ASN A 96 6.06 17.92 28.03
N PHE A 97 7.21 17.58 27.46
CA PHE A 97 7.32 16.47 26.51
C PHE A 97 6.92 15.13 27.14
N LEU A 98 7.40 14.84 28.35
CA LEU A 98 7.05 13.61 29.06
C LEU A 98 5.57 13.56 29.42
N ILE A 99 5.02 14.63 30.02
CA ILE A 99 3.63 14.66 30.52
C ILE A 99 2.61 14.71 29.39
N TYR A 100 2.85 15.47 28.33
CA TYR A 100 1.84 15.71 27.30
C TYR A 100 2.05 14.91 26.02
N LEU A 101 3.19 14.25 25.81
CA LEU A 101 3.40 13.37 24.65
C LEU A 101 3.65 11.93 25.05
N VAL A 102 4.72 11.66 25.80
CA VAL A 102 5.18 10.29 26.06
C VAL A 102 4.23 9.52 26.98
N LEU A 103 3.91 10.08 28.15
CA LEU A 103 3.05 9.42 29.13
C LEU A 103 1.66 9.10 28.55
N PRO A 104 0.98 10.00 27.83
CA PRO A 104 -0.29 9.67 27.19
C PRO A 104 -0.17 8.60 26.11
N ILE A 105 0.89 8.59 25.28
CA ILE A 105 1.11 7.51 24.31
C ILE A 105 1.22 6.16 25.03
N LEU A 106 2.00 6.10 26.11
CA LEU A 106 2.16 4.89 26.91
C LEU A 106 0.84 4.44 27.54
N ILE A 107 0.01 5.37 28.04
CA ILE A 107 -1.29 5.04 28.62
C ILE A 107 -2.26 4.53 27.53
N PHE A 108 -2.46 5.29 26.46
CA PHE A 108 -3.47 4.98 25.45
C PHE A 108 -3.08 3.76 24.61
N ALA A 109 -1.88 3.73 24.03
CA ALA A 109 -1.43 2.57 23.26
C ALA A 109 -1.13 1.37 24.17
N GLY A 110 -0.54 1.61 25.35
CA GLY A 110 -0.21 0.54 26.30
C GLY A 110 -1.44 -0.15 26.88
N SER A 111 -2.60 0.51 26.95
CA SER A 111 -3.86 -0.14 27.35
C SER A 111 -4.23 -1.36 26.48
N PHE A 112 -3.77 -1.38 25.23
CA PHE A 112 -3.89 -2.53 24.33
C PHE A 112 -2.61 -3.39 24.32
N TYR A 113 -1.45 -2.77 24.11
CA TYR A 113 -0.20 -3.51 23.90
C TYR A 113 0.30 -4.25 25.15
N ILE A 114 0.06 -3.69 26.36
CA ILE A 114 0.50 -4.34 27.60
C ILE A 114 -0.28 -5.64 27.83
N PRO A 115 -1.64 -5.66 27.84
CA PRO A 115 -2.37 -6.93 27.92
C PRO A 115 -2.04 -7.88 26.77
N TYR A 116 -1.92 -7.37 25.55
CA TYR A 116 -1.60 -8.17 24.37
C TYR A 116 -0.28 -8.94 24.50
N TYR A 117 0.74 -8.30 25.09
CA TYR A 117 2.01 -8.95 25.40
C TYR A 117 1.90 -9.88 26.63
N LEU A 118 1.36 -9.41 27.75
CA LEU A 118 1.30 -10.17 29.01
C LEU A 118 0.45 -11.46 28.92
N THR A 119 -0.49 -11.52 27.98
CA THR A 119 -1.36 -12.69 27.76
C THR A 119 -0.78 -13.72 26.78
N GLY A 120 0.39 -13.47 26.18
CA GLY A 120 1.00 -14.38 25.20
C GLY A 120 0.43 -14.30 23.78
N TYR A 121 -0.47 -13.33 23.51
CA TYR A 121 -1.09 -13.18 22.18
C TYR A 121 -0.08 -12.71 21.12
N PHE A 122 0.91 -11.89 21.51
CA PHE A 122 1.97 -11.44 20.62
C PHE A 122 2.83 -12.60 20.11
N GLU A 123 3.27 -13.47 21.02
CA GLU A 123 4.10 -14.64 20.73
C GLU A 123 3.37 -15.61 19.80
N SER A 124 2.10 -15.88 20.09
CA SER A 124 1.30 -16.86 19.34
C SER A 124 0.87 -16.38 17.95
N ASN A 125 0.65 -15.08 17.74
CA ASN A 125 0.06 -14.58 16.49
C ASN A 125 0.98 -13.67 15.65
N THR A 126 1.89 -12.93 16.28
CA THR A 126 2.66 -11.87 15.60
C THR A 126 4.11 -12.23 15.40
N VAL A 127 4.75 -12.91 16.35
CA VAL A 127 6.18 -13.24 16.26
C VAL A 127 6.50 -14.04 15.00
N ASN A 128 5.72 -15.08 14.69
CA ASN A 128 5.95 -15.88 13.48
C ASN A 128 5.78 -15.04 12.21
N TYR A 129 4.74 -14.22 12.14
CA TYR A 129 4.49 -13.32 11.01
C TYR A 129 5.65 -12.33 10.79
N LEU A 130 6.11 -11.66 11.85
CA LEU A 130 7.25 -10.74 11.78
C LEU A 130 8.55 -11.48 11.42
N SER A 131 8.78 -12.64 12.04
CA SER A 131 9.94 -13.49 11.75
C SER A 131 10.02 -13.83 10.26
N LYS A 132 8.91 -14.29 9.66
CA LYS A 132 8.87 -14.58 8.21
C LYS A 132 9.13 -13.35 7.34
N ARG A 133 8.81 -12.14 7.80
CA ARG A 133 9.11 -10.89 7.06
C ARG A 133 10.57 -10.48 7.17
N PHE A 134 11.19 -10.64 8.33
CA PHE A 134 12.58 -10.22 8.56
C PHE A 134 13.60 -11.28 8.11
N PHE A 135 13.31 -12.55 8.35
CA PHE A 135 14.23 -13.66 8.07
C PHE A 135 13.84 -14.46 6.83
N GLY A 136 12.66 -14.20 6.26
CA GLY A 136 12.12 -14.96 5.13
C GLY A 136 11.41 -16.24 5.58
N SER A 137 10.77 -16.91 4.62
CA SER A 137 10.25 -18.27 4.77
C SER A 137 10.35 -19.00 3.45
N GLU A 138 10.44 -20.34 3.49
CA GLU A 138 10.47 -21.17 2.27
C GLU A 138 9.25 -20.94 1.37
N ASP A 139 8.11 -20.58 1.97
CA ASP A 139 6.87 -20.28 1.24
C ASP A 139 6.90 -18.95 0.47
N TYR A 140 7.86 -18.05 0.75
CA TYR A 140 7.91 -16.73 0.13
C TYR A 140 8.93 -16.69 -1.00
N ARG A 141 8.49 -16.14 -2.13
CA ARG A 141 9.36 -15.80 -3.24
C ARG A 141 10.23 -14.58 -2.89
N PRO A 142 11.34 -14.34 -3.62
CA PRO A 142 12.16 -13.15 -3.42
C PRO A 142 11.33 -11.87 -3.48
N SER A 143 11.59 -10.92 -2.57
CA SER A 143 10.95 -9.61 -2.60
C SER A 143 11.76 -8.64 -3.45
N ASN A 144 11.09 -7.72 -4.15
CA ASN A 144 11.73 -6.64 -4.88
C ASN A 144 10.86 -5.38 -4.78
N SER A 145 11.36 -4.39 -4.03
CA SER A 145 10.64 -3.14 -3.78
C SER A 145 10.50 -2.31 -5.05
N LEU A 146 11.52 -2.23 -5.90
CA LEU A 146 11.46 -1.48 -7.17
C LEU A 146 10.41 -2.08 -8.11
N TYR A 147 10.33 -3.39 -8.18
CA TYR A 147 9.31 -4.10 -8.95
C TYR A 147 7.90 -3.87 -8.38
N THR A 148 7.76 -3.89 -7.06
CA THR A 148 6.49 -3.54 -6.41
C THR A 148 6.11 -2.08 -6.72
N ILE A 149 7.06 -1.15 -6.62
CA ILE A 149 6.85 0.27 -6.93
C ILE A 149 6.44 0.46 -8.39
N SER A 150 7.08 -0.24 -9.34
CA SER A 150 6.77 -0.11 -10.77
C SER A 150 5.38 -0.65 -11.11
N ILE A 151 4.92 -1.72 -10.45
CA ILE A 151 3.55 -2.21 -10.62
C ILE A 151 2.54 -1.17 -10.14
N TYR A 152 2.75 -0.58 -8.96
CA TYR A 152 1.83 0.43 -8.44
C TYR A 152 1.92 1.77 -9.18
N ASN A 153 3.10 2.12 -9.71
CA ASN A 153 3.37 3.41 -10.34
C ASN A 153 4.11 3.22 -11.68
N PRO A 154 3.44 2.72 -12.72
CA PRO A 154 4.09 2.41 -14.00
C PRO A 154 4.61 3.66 -14.74
N PHE A 155 4.12 4.85 -14.40
CA PHE A 155 4.62 6.11 -14.96
C PHE A 155 5.84 6.62 -14.20
N VAL A 156 7.03 6.19 -14.63
CA VAL A 156 8.32 6.45 -13.94
C VAL A 156 8.66 7.94 -13.82
N LEU A 157 8.26 8.78 -14.78
CA LEU A 157 8.57 10.23 -14.75
C LEU A 157 7.99 10.92 -13.50
N TYR A 158 6.84 10.46 -13.03
CA TYR A 158 6.23 10.95 -11.80
C TYR A 158 7.11 10.65 -10.56
N LEU A 159 7.63 9.42 -10.46
CA LEU A 159 8.54 9.01 -9.39
C LEU A 159 9.88 9.75 -9.47
N LEU A 160 10.43 9.91 -10.68
CA LEU A 160 11.66 10.65 -10.92
C LEU A 160 11.52 12.11 -10.50
N MET A 161 10.42 12.76 -10.89
CA MET A 161 10.13 14.13 -10.48
C MET A 161 10.07 14.25 -8.95
N MET A 162 9.33 13.37 -8.28
CA MET A 162 9.26 13.36 -6.82
C MET A 162 10.64 13.19 -6.17
N PHE A 163 11.45 12.24 -6.65
CA PHE A 163 12.78 11.97 -6.12
C PHE A 163 13.74 13.16 -6.32
N VAL A 164 13.83 13.69 -7.55
CA VAL A 164 14.67 14.86 -7.88
C VAL A 164 14.27 16.07 -7.04
N LEU A 165 12.97 16.36 -6.93
CA LEU A 165 12.49 17.46 -6.08
C LEU A 165 12.84 17.24 -4.61
N SER A 166 12.78 16.01 -4.11
CA SER A 166 13.14 15.69 -2.73
C SER A 166 14.62 15.95 -2.45
N LEU A 167 15.51 15.58 -3.38
CA LEU A 167 16.95 15.83 -3.25
C LEU A 167 17.29 17.32 -3.20
N ILE A 168 16.50 18.16 -3.86
CA ILE A 168 16.76 19.61 -3.91
C ILE A 168 16.65 20.27 -2.52
N VAL A 169 15.85 19.69 -1.62
CA VAL A 169 15.78 20.12 -0.22
C VAL A 169 17.14 20.00 0.47
N GLY A 170 17.99 19.08 0.02
CA GLY A 170 19.35 18.87 0.53
C GLY A 170 20.24 20.11 0.40
N PHE A 171 20.09 20.84 -0.69
CA PHE A 171 20.93 22.00 -1.01
C PHE A 171 20.49 23.30 -0.33
N LYS A 172 19.39 23.29 0.44
CA LYS A 172 18.91 24.48 1.14
C LYS A 172 19.00 24.28 2.64
N ASP A 173 19.51 25.29 3.34
CA ASP A 173 19.46 25.32 4.79
C ASP A 173 18.03 25.63 5.25
N PHE A 174 17.41 24.61 5.83
CA PHE A 174 16.09 24.66 6.42
C PHE A 174 16.13 23.93 7.76
N LYS A 175 15.54 24.54 8.79
CA LYS A 175 15.59 24.10 10.20
C LYS A 175 15.30 22.61 10.39
N TYR A 176 14.37 22.03 9.63
CA TYR A 176 13.95 20.63 9.79
C TYR A 176 14.39 19.73 8.62
N ARG A 177 15.39 20.14 7.82
CA ARG A 177 15.92 19.33 6.70
C ARG A 177 16.35 17.93 7.17
N ASN A 178 17.17 17.88 8.21
CA ASN A 178 17.71 16.63 8.73
C ASN A 178 16.62 15.74 9.36
N VAL A 179 15.52 16.34 9.85
CA VAL A 179 14.37 15.59 10.36
C VAL A 179 13.64 14.87 9.23
N LEU A 180 13.41 15.54 8.10
CA LEU A 180 12.79 14.91 6.92
C LEU A 180 13.63 13.74 6.40
N TYR A 181 14.96 13.92 6.33
CA TYR A 181 15.86 12.84 5.91
C TYR A 181 15.92 11.71 6.93
N ALA A 182 15.96 11.99 8.23
CA ALA A 182 15.88 10.95 9.24
C ALA A 182 14.55 10.16 9.14
N TRP A 183 13.42 10.86 8.93
CA TRP A 183 12.13 10.21 8.72
C TRP A 183 12.10 9.36 7.44
N PHE A 184 12.85 9.72 6.40
CA PHE A 184 13.03 8.87 5.21
C PHE A 184 13.93 7.66 5.50
N PHE A 185 15.15 7.91 5.99
CA PHE A 185 16.20 6.90 6.10
C PHE A 185 15.87 5.81 7.12
N ILE A 186 15.15 6.11 8.21
CA ILE A 186 14.81 5.11 9.22
C ILE A 186 13.94 3.98 8.65
N PRO A 187 12.73 4.23 8.10
CA PRO A 187 11.94 3.20 7.45
C PRO A 187 12.60 2.66 6.18
N PHE A 188 13.35 3.48 5.43
CA PHE A 188 14.09 2.99 4.26
C PHE A 188 15.12 1.92 4.63
N ILE A 189 15.98 2.18 5.62
CA ILE A 189 16.97 1.20 6.10
C ILE A 189 16.27 -0.05 6.61
N LEU A 190 15.21 0.11 7.41
CA LEU A 190 14.48 -1.04 7.93
C LEU A 190 13.90 -1.92 6.82
N PHE A 191 13.21 -1.31 5.84
CA PHE A 191 12.47 -2.07 4.85
C PHE A 191 13.30 -2.52 3.66
N GLU A 192 14.32 -1.77 3.27
CA GLU A 192 15.16 -2.12 2.11
C GLU A 192 16.42 -2.89 2.49
N LEU A 193 16.95 -2.72 3.71
CA LEU A 193 18.22 -3.33 4.10
C LEU A 193 18.08 -4.41 5.19
N ILE A 194 17.02 -4.37 6.00
CA ILE A 194 16.85 -5.31 7.13
C ILE A 194 15.73 -6.32 6.86
N ALA A 195 14.62 -5.92 6.25
CA ALA A 195 13.49 -6.81 5.99
C ALA A 195 13.69 -7.63 4.70
N SER A 196 13.62 -8.96 4.79
CA SER A 196 13.61 -9.84 3.62
C SER A 196 12.35 -9.68 2.74
N ASN A 197 11.21 -9.34 3.34
CA ASN A 197 9.97 -9.09 2.63
C ASN A 197 9.19 -7.90 3.23
N PRO A 198 9.53 -6.66 2.83
CA PRO A 198 8.83 -5.48 3.31
C PRO A 198 7.42 -5.34 2.71
N GLY A 199 7.10 -6.08 1.64
CA GLY A 199 5.83 -5.95 0.92
C GLY A 199 5.51 -4.48 0.64
N THR A 200 4.31 -4.05 1.04
CA THR A 200 3.87 -2.66 0.83
C THR A 200 4.23 -1.70 1.96
N HIS A 201 4.92 -2.14 3.01
CA HIS A 201 5.37 -1.26 4.10
C HIS A 201 6.40 -0.21 3.62
N ILE A 202 6.98 -0.43 2.44
CA ILE A 202 7.83 0.52 1.72
C ILE A 202 7.18 1.90 1.52
N LEU A 203 5.85 2.00 1.50
CA LEU A 203 5.11 3.27 1.46
C LEU A 203 5.57 4.27 2.55
N HIS A 204 5.99 3.79 3.72
CA HIS A 204 6.32 4.66 4.85
C HIS A 204 7.49 5.61 4.58
N TYR A 205 8.46 5.21 3.76
CA TYR A 205 9.54 6.12 3.36
C TYR A 205 9.13 7.05 2.20
N PHE A 206 8.03 6.81 1.49
CA PHE A 206 7.52 7.76 0.48
C PHE A 206 6.88 9.01 1.12
N VAL A 207 6.30 8.88 2.31
CA VAL A 207 5.65 9.99 3.01
C VAL A 207 6.56 11.22 3.19
N PRO A 208 7.76 11.09 3.79
CA PRO A 208 8.69 12.22 3.87
C PRO A 208 9.18 12.70 2.49
N LEU A 209 9.23 11.84 1.47
CA LEU A 209 9.55 12.25 0.10
C LEU A 209 8.47 13.14 -0.52
N TYR A 210 7.18 12.89 -0.31
CA TYR A 210 6.13 13.79 -0.81
C TYR A 210 6.26 15.20 -0.22
N LEU A 211 6.54 15.29 1.09
CA LEU A 211 6.75 16.55 1.78
C LEU A 211 8.03 17.25 1.27
N ALA A 212 9.13 16.51 1.14
CA ALA A 212 10.38 17.02 0.60
C ALA A 212 10.21 17.50 -0.85
N ALA A 213 9.52 16.75 -1.70
CA ALA A 213 9.24 17.12 -3.08
C ALA A 213 8.44 18.44 -3.19
N GLY A 214 7.42 18.63 -2.33
CA GLY A 214 6.70 19.90 -2.25
C GLY A 214 7.64 21.08 -1.89
N ILE A 215 8.47 20.91 -0.86
CA ILE A 215 9.46 21.92 -0.47
C ILE A 215 10.47 22.17 -1.60
N GLY A 216 10.97 21.12 -2.25
CA GLY A 216 11.89 21.20 -3.38
C GLY A 216 11.30 21.96 -4.55
N PHE A 217 10.03 21.70 -4.89
CA PHE A 217 9.32 22.47 -5.90
C PHE A 217 9.27 23.95 -5.56
N LYS A 218 9.00 24.30 -4.29
CA LYS A 218 9.08 25.69 -3.82
C LYS A 218 10.47 26.27 -4.04
N VAL A 219 11.53 25.55 -3.66
CA VAL A 219 12.92 26.01 -3.81
C VAL A 219 13.25 26.32 -5.25
N ILE A 220 12.99 25.41 -6.20
CA ILE A 220 13.26 25.69 -7.62
C ILE A 220 12.40 26.84 -8.13
N SER A 221 11.10 26.85 -7.78
CA SER A 221 10.15 27.87 -8.22
C SER A 221 10.51 29.28 -7.73
N ASP A 222 11.16 29.39 -6.58
CA ASP A 222 11.69 30.64 -6.04
C ASP A 222 12.98 31.09 -6.73
N LEU A 223 13.81 30.14 -7.21
CA LEU A 223 15.04 30.43 -7.96
C LEU A 223 14.76 30.86 -9.40
N MET A 224 13.71 30.31 -10.02
CA MET A 224 13.33 30.64 -11.40
C MET A 224 12.53 31.94 -11.50
N ARG A 225 12.72 32.68 -12.60
CA ARG A 225 11.98 33.92 -12.90
C ARG A 225 11.33 33.87 -14.29
N GLY A 226 10.26 34.64 -14.48
CA GLY A 226 9.61 34.83 -15.78
C GLY A 226 9.19 33.52 -16.46
N LYS A 227 9.57 33.38 -17.74
CA LYS A 227 9.20 32.23 -18.59
C LYS A 227 9.72 30.88 -18.05
N ALA A 228 10.91 30.83 -17.44
CA ALA A 228 11.47 29.59 -16.93
C ALA A 228 10.60 28.97 -15.80
N LYS A 229 10.10 29.83 -14.90
CA LYS A 229 9.18 29.42 -13.83
C LYS A 229 7.87 28.88 -14.40
N LEU A 230 7.32 29.55 -15.41
CA LEU A 230 6.11 29.11 -16.10
C LEU A 230 6.30 27.74 -16.75
N VAL A 231 7.42 27.53 -17.46
CA VAL A 231 7.75 26.26 -18.11
C VAL A 231 7.87 25.14 -17.07
N LEU A 232 8.58 25.35 -15.96
CA LEU A 232 8.66 24.37 -14.87
C LEU A 232 7.28 24.01 -14.31
N SER A 233 6.43 25.01 -14.05
CA SER A 233 5.08 24.79 -13.54
C SER A 233 4.20 24.02 -14.53
N ILE A 234 4.31 24.30 -15.83
CA ILE A 234 3.59 23.56 -16.88
C ILE A 234 4.08 22.12 -16.96
N LEU A 235 5.40 21.89 -16.95
CA LEU A 235 5.97 20.54 -17.00
C LEU A 235 5.57 19.71 -15.78
N ALA A 236 5.68 20.27 -14.58
CA ALA A 236 5.26 19.61 -13.36
C ALA A 236 3.74 19.32 -13.37
N GLY A 237 2.94 20.27 -13.85
CA GLY A 237 1.49 20.11 -14.02
C GLY A 237 1.14 19.00 -15.02
N LEU A 238 1.86 18.90 -16.13
CA LEU A 238 1.67 17.86 -17.14
C LEU A 238 2.02 16.47 -16.61
N ILE A 239 3.16 16.33 -15.92
CA ILE A 239 3.55 15.06 -15.27
C ILE A 239 2.49 14.63 -14.26
N ILE A 240 2.01 15.55 -13.43
CA ILE A 240 0.92 15.30 -12.49
C ILE A 240 -0.36 14.85 -13.21
N LEU A 241 -0.77 15.56 -14.27
CA LEU A 241 -1.98 15.25 -15.01
C LEU A 241 -1.90 13.86 -15.65
N ILE A 242 -0.75 13.50 -16.23
CA ILE A 242 -0.52 12.17 -16.79
C ILE A 242 -0.60 11.11 -15.68
N GLN A 243 0.03 11.34 -14.51
CA GLN A 243 -0.07 10.41 -13.39
C GLN A 243 -1.54 10.21 -12.95
N VAL A 244 -2.32 11.28 -12.84
CA VAL A 244 -3.74 11.22 -12.50
C VAL A 244 -4.49 10.36 -13.53
N ALA A 245 -4.24 10.59 -14.82
CA ALA A 245 -4.86 9.82 -15.90
C ALA A 245 -4.47 8.34 -15.84
N VAL A 246 -3.19 8.03 -15.56
CA VAL A 246 -2.69 6.66 -15.37
C VAL A 246 -3.37 6.00 -14.17
N SER A 247 -3.45 6.68 -13.03
CA SER A 247 -4.13 6.15 -11.84
C SER A 247 -5.61 5.90 -12.09
N ILE A 248 -6.31 6.80 -12.79
CA ILE A 248 -7.71 6.62 -13.19
C ILE A 248 -7.85 5.38 -14.06
N ALA A 249 -7.02 5.24 -15.09
CA ALA A 249 -7.11 4.14 -16.04
C ALA A 249 -6.89 2.78 -15.34
N ILE A 250 -5.90 2.69 -14.45
CA ILE A 250 -5.53 1.46 -13.75
C ILE A 250 -6.52 1.10 -12.64
N PHE A 251 -6.93 2.09 -11.83
CA PHE A 251 -7.66 1.82 -10.59
C PHE A 251 -9.18 2.09 -10.68
N ILE A 252 -9.73 2.55 -11.80
CA ILE A 252 -11.20 2.62 -11.93
C ILE A 252 -11.72 1.34 -12.60
N PRO A 253 -12.55 0.51 -11.91
CA PRO A 253 -13.05 -0.76 -12.46
C PRO A 253 -13.74 -0.64 -13.82
N SER A 254 -14.45 0.46 -14.08
CA SER A 254 -15.16 0.66 -15.34
C SER A 254 -14.23 0.82 -16.54
N MET A 255 -12.93 1.08 -16.32
CA MET A 255 -11.93 1.18 -17.39
C MET A 255 -11.45 -0.20 -17.88
N ARG A 256 -11.69 -1.26 -17.10
CA ARG A 256 -11.41 -2.68 -17.44
C ARG A 256 -10.06 -2.96 -18.08
N LEU A 257 -9.00 -2.26 -17.66
CA LEU A 257 -7.66 -2.49 -18.21
C LEU A 257 -7.09 -3.87 -17.87
N ASN A 258 -7.63 -4.58 -16.87
CA ASN A 258 -7.12 -5.86 -16.36
C ASN A 258 -5.63 -5.86 -15.95
N TYR A 259 -5.01 -4.69 -15.85
CA TYR A 259 -3.69 -4.50 -15.25
C TYR A 259 -3.76 -4.68 -13.72
N PRO A 260 -2.79 -5.37 -13.09
CA PRO A 260 -1.57 -5.97 -13.64
C PRO A 260 -1.73 -7.47 -13.96
N TRP A 261 -2.96 -7.97 -14.10
CA TRP A 261 -3.25 -9.39 -14.31
C TRP A 261 -3.08 -9.86 -15.77
N SER A 262 -2.98 -8.90 -16.70
CA SER A 262 -2.73 -9.17 -18.11
C SER A 262 -1.90 -8.05 -18.74
N GLU A 263 -1.20 -8.38 -19.82
CA GLU A 263 -0.48 -7.38 -20.61
C GLU A 263 -1.46 -6.32 -21.11
N THR A 264 -1.09 -5.06 -20.87
CA THR A 264 -1.99 -3.92 -21.06
C THR A 264 -1.25 -2.80 -21.78
N THR A 265 -1.83 -2.24 -22.83
CA THR A 265 -1.29 -1.03 -23.47
C THR A 265 -2.01 0.20 -22.93
N LEU A 266 -1.27 1.15 -22.38
CA LEU A 266 -1.79 2.42 -21.88
C LEU A 266 -1.06 3.59 -22.53
N PHE A 267 -1.79 4.45 -23.23
CA PHE A 267 -1.23 5.59 -23.99
C PHE A 267 -0.12 5.19 -24.98
N GLY A 268 -0.22 4.00 -25.60
CA GLY A 268 0.79 3.47 -26.52
C GLY A 268 2.02 2.87 -25.85
N VAL A 269 2.05 2.81 -24.52
CA VAL A 269 3.10 2.14 -23.74
C VAL A 269 2.60 0.79 -23.27
N GLU A 270 3.36 -0.26 -23.53
CA GLU A 270 3.07 -1.59 -23.02
C GLU A 270 3.44 -1.67 -21.53
N LEU A 271 2.48 -2.11 -20.72
CA LEU A 271 2.63 -2.38 -19.31
C LEU A 271 2.66 -3.89 -19.11
N GLU A 272 3.77 -4.38 -18.57
CA GLU A 272 3.96 -5.79 -18.27
C GLU A 272 3.00 -6.24 -17.16
N LYS A 273 2.48 -7.48 -17.31
CA LYS A 273 1.71 -8.12 -16.24
C LYS A 273 2.61 -8.52 -15.07
N ALA A 274 2.00 -8.69 -13.91
CA ALA A 274 2.69 -9.19 -12.73
C ALA A 274 3.23 -10.61 -12.99
N THR A 275 4.55 -10.74 -12.95
CA THR A 275 5.29 -12.00 -13.00
C THR A 275 5.22 -12.77 -11.68
N LYS A 276 5.43 -14.08 -11.78
CA LYS A 276 5.52 -14.99 -10.63
C LYS A 276 6.90 -14.98 -9.96
N ASN A 277 7.88 -14.24 -10.47
CA ASN A 277 9.28 -14.30 -10.01
C ASN A 277 9.48 -13.63 -8.64
N TYR A 278 8.61 -12.68 -8.30
CA TYR A 278 8.70 -11.92 -7.05
C TYR A 278 7.46 -12.09 -6.20
N GLN A 279 7.64 -12.00 -4.88
CA GLN A 279 6.53 -11.88 -3.95
C GLN A 279 5.97 -10.45 -4.04
N VAL A 280 4.76 -10.30 -4.58
CA VAL A 280 4.06 -9.00 -4.65
C VAL A 280 2.67 -9.15 -4.08
N PHE A 281 2.28 -8.19 -3.24
CA PHE A 281 0.93 -8.09 -2.71
C PHE A 281 0.15 -7.08 -3.55
N LEU A 282 -0.82 -7.54 -4.35
CA LEU A 282 -1.55 -6.74 -5.35
C LEU A 282 -2.86 -6.17 -4.79
N TYR A 283 -2.78 -5.49 -3.65
CA TYR A 283 -3.94 -4.83 -3.04
C TYR A 283 -4.51 -3.74 -3.95
N GLY A 284 -5.84 -3.61 -3.91
CA GLY A 284 -6.57 -2.47 -4.47
C GLY A 284 -6.61 -2.36 -5.99
N PHE A 285 -6.00 -3.29 -6.74
CA PHE A 285 -6.21 -3.39 -8.19
C PHE A 285 -7.61 -3.93 -8.50
N PRO A 286 -8.28 -3.45 -9.57
CA PRO A 286 -9.50 -4.11 -10.03
C PRO A 286 -9.16 -5.56 -10.40
N TYR A 287 -9.97 -6.50 -9.94
CA TYR A 287 -9.75 -7.92 -10.14
C TYR A 287 -10.99 -8.54 -10.79
N ASP A 288 -10.90 -8.77 -12.10
CA ASP A 288 -11.95 -9.34 -12.92
C ASP A 288 -11.40 -10.54 -13.70
N ARG A 289 -11.63 -11.75 -13.18
CA ARG A 289 -11.10 -13.01 -13.72
C ARG A 289 -12.18 -14.02 -14.07
N GLY A 290 -13.37 -13.54 -14.44
CA GLY A 290 -14.46 -14.41 -14.88
C GLY A 290 -15.30 -15.02 -13.75
N PHE A 291 -15.10 -14.61 -12.48
CA PHE A 291 -15.86 -15.14 -11.35
C PHE A 291 -17.36 -14.86 -11.45
N ARG A 292 -17.73 -13.68 -11.98
CA ARG A 292 -19.12 -13.27 -12.15
C ARG A 292 -19.79 -14.11 -13.23
N GLU A 293 -19.12 -14.25 -14.35
CA GLU A 293 -19.53 -15.02 -15.53
C GLU A 293 -19.68 -16.51 -15.17
N ALA A 294 -18.73 -17.04 -14.40
CA ALA A 294 -18.78 -18.40 -13.87
C ALA A 294 -19.98 -18.60 -12.96
N ARG A 295 -20.22 -17.68 -12.02
CA ARG A 295 -21.38 -17.74 -11.13
C ARG A 295 -22.69 -17.67 -11.92
N ASP A 296 -22.79 -16.75 -12.88
CA ASP A 296 -24.00 -16.55 -13.67
C ASP A 296 -24.30 -17.79 -14.53
N TYR A 297 -23.27 -18.44 -15.07
CA TYR A 297 -23.41 -19.73 -15.73
C TYR A 297 -23.85 -20.85 -14.77
N LEU A 298 -23.21 -20.98 -13.61
CA LEU A 298 -23.59 -22.00 -12.61
C LEU A 298 -25.04 -21.83 -12.12
N ASN A 299 -25.57 -20.61 -12.08
CA ASN A 299 -26.98 -20.36 -11.74
C ASN A 299 -27.96 -20.96 -12.78
N THR A 300 -27.50 -21.26 -14.00
CA THR A 300 -28.31 -21.91 -15.04
C THR A 300 -28.33 -23.43 -14.91
N LEU A 301 -27.43 -24.01 -14.12
CA LEU A 301 -27.30 -25.45 -13.94
C LEU A 301 -28.09 -25.92 -12.72
N SER A 302 -28.67 -27.11 -12.80
CA SER A 302 -29.32 -27.78 -11.67
C SER A 302 -28.32 -28.65 -10.89
N GLY A 303 -28.50 -28.73 -9.56
CA GLY A 303 -27.73 -29.64 -8.71
C GLY A 303 -26.25 -29.31 -8.57
N VAL A 304 -25.85 -28.04 -8.73
CA VAL A 304 -24.47 -27.58 -8.49
C VAL A 304 -24.12 -27.77 -7.01
N ARG A 305 -23.10 -28.58 -6.73
CA ARG A 305 -22.51 -28.80 -5.40
C ARG A 305 -21.01 -28.92 -5.52
N GLY A 306 -20.27 -28.53 -4.49
CA GLY A 306 -18.82 -28.68 -4.41
C GLY A 306 -18.06 -27.92 -5.49
N ILE A 307 -17.84 -26.63 -5.25
CA ILE A 307 -17.01 -25.77 -6.10
C ILE A 307 -15.70 -25.39 -5.39
N TYR A 308 -14.62 -25.32 -6.15
CA TYR A 308 -13.33 -24.81 -5.69
C TYR A 308 -12.57 -24.09 -6.80
N THR A 309 -11.45 -23.45 -6.48
CA THR A 309 -10.59 -22.73 -7.42
C THR A 309 -9.13 -22.72 -6.95
N ASN A 310 -8.18 -22.53 -7.87
CA ASN A 310 -6.76 -22.25 -7.55
C ASN A 310 -6.53 -20.82 -7.04
N ASP A 311 -7.52 -19.94 -7.08
CA ASP A 311 -7.38 -18.55 -6.68
C ASP A 311 -7.78 -18.28 -5.21
N ASN A 312 -7.74 -17.01 -4.82
CA ASN A 312 -8.04 -16.54 -3.48
C ASN A 312 -9.42 -17.01 -3.01
N SER A 313 -9.43 -17.87 -2.00
CA SER A 313 -10.64 -18.50 -1.50
C SER A 313 -11.66 -17.52 -0.93
N VAL A 314 -11.22 -16.36 -0.42
CA VAL A 314 -12.11 -15.32 0.12
C VAL A 314 -12.88 -14.66 -1.03
N ALA A 315 -12.18 -14.26 -2.09
CA ALA A 315 -12.81 -13.70 -3.28
C ALA A 315 -13.76 -14.72 -3.94
N ALA A 316 -13.33 -15.98 -4.08
CA ALA A 316 -14.14 -17.03 -4.67
C ALA A 316 -15.43 -17.29 -3.89
N LYS A 317 -15.36 -17.39 -2.55
CA LYS A 317 -16.52 -17.57 -1.68
C LYS A 317 -17.54 -16.44 -1.80
N TYR A 318 -17.09 -15.20 -1.99
CA TYR A 318 -17.99 -14.07 -2.21
C TYR A 318 -18.85 -14.28 -3.47
N TYR A 319 -18.24 -14.66 -4.59
CA TYR A 319 -18.98 -14.90 -5.83
C TYR A 319 -19.82 -16.18 -5.80
N PHE A 320 -19.35 -17.22 -5.13
CA PHE A 320 -19.97 -18.55 -5.11
C PHE A 320 -20.77 -18.83 -3.83
N MET A 321 -21.19 -17.80 -3.08
CA MET A 321 -21.86 -17.93 -1.78
C MET A 321 -23.13 -18.80 -1.77
N LYS A 322 -23.73 -19.06 -2.94
CA LYS A 322 -24.91 -19.95 -3.09
C LYS A 322 -24.55 -21.44 -3.11
N TYR A 323 -23.26 -21.78 -3.25
CA TYR A 323 -22.78 -23.15 -3.46
C TYR A 323 -21.86 -23.57 -2.33
N ASP A 324 -21.79 -24.87 -2.10
CA ASP A 324 -20.82 -25.45 -1.18
C ASP A 324 -19.40 -25.21 -1.74
N PHE A 325 -18.63 -24.36 -1.07
CA PHE A 325 -17.23 -24.12 -1.41
C PHE A 325 -16.35 -25.17 -0.73
N THR A 326 -15.85 -26.13 -1.50
CA THR A 326 -15.25 -27.37 -0.96
C THR A 326 -13.81 -27.51 -1.43
N PRO A 327 -12.81 -27.17 -0.58
CA PRO A 327 -11.38 -27.33 -0.90
C PRO A 327 -11.04 -28.77 -1.27
N THR A 328 -9.99 -29.00 -2.05
CA THR A 328 -9.53 -30.37 -2.37
C THR A 328 -9.02 -31.09 -1.12
N GLY A 329 -9.37 -32.37 -0.97
CA GLY A 329 -8.85 -33.25 0.08
C GLY A 329 -8.09 -34.44 -0.50
N SER A 330 -7.38 -35.18 0.34
CA SER A 330 -6.61 -36.38 -0.09
C SER A 330 -7.48 -37.46 -0.75
N ASN A 331 -8.75 -37.56 -0.36
CA ASN A 331 -9.67 -38.59 -0.81
C ASN A 331 -10.92 -38.03 -1.51
N PHE A 332 -10.95 -36.73 -1.84
CA PHE A 332 -12.08 -36.17 -2.56
C PHE A 332 -11.69 -34.97 -3.43
N LEU A 333 -12.37 -34.87 -4.55
CA LEU A 333 -12.26 -33.77 -5.49
C LEU A 333 -13.59 -33.01 -5.57
N PRO A 334 -13.56 -31.66 -5.65
CA PRO A 334 -14.77 -30.87 -5.85
C PRO A 334 -15.37 -31.21 -7.22
N ARG A 335 -16.70 -31.27 -7.29
CA ARG A 335 -17.42 -31.58 -8.54
C ARG A 335 -17.17 -30.53 -9.61
N PHE A 336 -17.02 -29.27 -9.21
CA PHE A 336 -16.69 -28.16 -10.07
C PHE A 336 -15.38 -27.51 -9.63
N TYR A 337 -14.50 -27.24 -10.58
CA TYR A 337 -13.24 -26.58 -10.34
C TYR A 337 -13.08 -25.41 -11.30
N LEU A 338 -12.92 -24.20 -10.78
CA LEU A 338 -12.62 -23.02 -11.60
C LEU A 338 -11.10 -22.80 -11.59
N ASP A 339 -10.47 -23.08 -12.72
CA ASP A 339 -9.07 -22.74 -12.95
C ASP A 339 -9.00 -21.29 -13.44
N VAL A 340 -8.35 -20.44 -12.65
CA VAL A 340 -8.13 -19.03 -12.96
C VAL A 340 -6.70 -18.87 -13.46
N TYR A 341 -6.56 -18.39 -14.69
CA TYR A 341 -5.26 -18.03 -15.25
C TYR A 341 -4.73 -16.78 -14.56
N ASP A 342 -3.41 -16.60 -14.49
CA ASP A 342 -2.75 -15.45 -13.84
C ASP A 342 -3.42 -15.05 -12.50
N SER A 343 -3.64 -16.06 -11.66
CA SER A 343 -4.37 -15.96 -10.40
C SER A 343 -3.73 -15.03 -9.38
N HIS A 344 -4.52 -14.50 -8.45
CA HIS A 344 -4.02 -13.59 -7.40
C HIS A 344 -3.03 -14.29 -6.47
N GLU A 345 -3.25 -15.58 -6.19
CA GLU A 345 -2.34 -16.40 -5.39
C GLU A 345 -1.09 -16.85 -6.18
N PHE A 346 -1.01 -16.53 -7.48
CA PHE A 346 0.04 -16.99 -8.39
C PHE A 346 0.24 -18.51 -8.40
N VAL A 347 -0.82 -19.27 -8.10
CA VAL A 347 -0.85 -20.72 -8.09
C VAL A 347 -1.22 -21.23 -9.47
N THR A 348 -0.41 -22.14 -10.01
CA THR A 348 -0.73 -22.86 -11.26
C THR A 348 -1.36 -24.19 -10.90
N THR A 349 -2.49 -24.52 -11.51
CA THR A 349 -3.12 -25.83 -11.36
C THR A 349 -2.29 -26.90 -12.10
N PRO A 350 -1.87 -27.98 -11.44
CA PRO A 350 -1.15 -29.06 -12.11
C PRO A 350 -2.02 -29.72 -13.19
N GLN A 351 -1.43 -30.03 -14.34
CA GLN A 351 -2.16 -30.70 -15.43
C GLN A 351 -2.70 -32.07 -15.00
N GLU A 352 -1.93 -32.81 -14.20
CA GLU A 352 -2.34 -34.10 -13.63
C GLU A 352 -3.62 -34.00 -12.79
N PHE A 353 -3.79 -32.89 -12.06
CA PHE A 353 -5.01 -32.62 -11.31
C PHE A 353 -6.20 -32.40 -12.26
N LEU A 354 -6.00 -31.59 -13.30
CA LEU A 354 -7.04 -31.30 -14.30
C LEU A 354 -7.46 -32.52 -15.13
N ASN A 355 -6.61 -33.55 -15.24
CA ASN A 355 -6.95 -34.78 -15.97
C ASN A 355 -8.16 -35.53 -15.36
N ASN A 356 -8.47 -35.30 -14.08
CA ASN A 356 -9.67 -35.84 -13.42
C ASN A 356 -10.97 -35.16 -13.87
N TYR A 357 -10.86 -34.08 -14.64
CA TYR A 357 -11.97 -33.24 -15.04
C TYR A 357 -12.18 -33.26 -16.56
N VAL A 358 -13.33 -32.72 -16.97
CA VAL A 358 -13.65 -32.31 -18.34
C VAL A 358 -13.94 -30.82 -18.34
N THR A 359 -13.54 -30.13 -19.41
CA THR A 359 -13.87 -28.72 -19.60
C THR A 359 -15.38 -28.58 -19.72
N GLU A 360 -15.96 -27.78 -18.81
CA GLU A 360 -17.39 -27.47 -18.81
C GLU A 360 -17.65 -26.17 -19.58
N LYS A 361 -16.87 -25.11 -19.30
CA LYS A 361 -17.03 -23.82 -19.94
C LYS A 361 -15.80 -22.94 -19.77
N GLU A 362 -15.48 -22.15 -20.79
CA GLU A 362 -14.45 -21.11 -20.75
C GLU A 362 -15.08 -19.72 -20.56
N PHE A 363 -14.40 -18.85 -19.81
CA PHE A 363 -14.83 -17.48 -19.56
C PHE A 363 -13.81 -16.47 -20.05
N TYR A 364 -14.32 -15.47 -20.76
CA TYR A 364 -13.54 -14.44 -21.40
C TYR A 364 -13.92 -13.07 -20.82
N VAL A 365 -12.90 -12.28 -20.45
CA VAL A 365 -13.07 -10.86 -20.07
C VAL A 365 -12.35 -10.04 -21.12
N ASP A 366 -13.09 -9.14 -21.77
CA ASP A 366 -12.61 -8.28 -22.86
C ASP A 366 -11.86 -9.06 -23.97
N GLY A 367 -12.41 -10.22 -24.34
CA GLY A 367 -11.88 -11.07 -25.41
C GLY A 367 -10.69 -11.95 -25.02
N LYS A 368 -10.20 -11.88 -23.78
CA LYS A 368 -9.12 -12.73 -23.27
C LYS A 368 -9.67 -13.83 -22.37
N LEU A 369 -9.20 -15.06 -22.56
CA LEU A 369 -9.53 -16.19 -21.67
C LEU A 369 -8.96 -15.92 -20.27
N THR A 370 -9.83 -15.82 -19.26
CA THR A 370 -9.42 -15.51 -17.88
C THR A 370 -9.58 -16.68 -16.93
N SER A 371 -10.52 -17.56 -17.19
CA SER A 371 -10.75 -18.75 -16.38
C SER A 371 -11.51 -19.84 -17.15
N THR A 372 -11.33 -21.07 -16.69
CA THR A 372 -11.98 -22.26 -17.24
C THR A 372 -12.65 -23.03 -16.12
N LEU A 373 -13.95 -23.28 -16.25
CA LEU A 373 -14.69 -24.16 -15.36
C LEU A 373 -14.58 -25.60 -15.86
N TYR A 374 -14.24 -26.46 -14.93
CA TYR A 374 -14.08 -27.88 -15.10
C TYR A 374 -15.16 -28.61 -14.28
N ARG A 375 -15.67 -29.72 -14.83
CA ARG A 375 -16.56 -30.65 -14.14
C ARG A 375 -15.84 -31.98 -13.94
N LEU A 376 -15.93 -32.53 -12.73
CA LEU A 376 -15.32 -33.81 -12.39
C LEU A 376 -15.89 -34.91 -13.31
N ARG A 377 -15.02 -35.75 -13.90
CA ARG A 377 -15.46 -36.90 -14.69
C ARG A 377 -16.33 -37.80 -13.82
N SER A 378 -17.48 -38.22 -14.32
CA SER A 378 -18.22 -39.32 -13.68
C SER A 378 -17.34 -40.56 -13.74
N LEU A 379 -17.06 -41.15 -12.58
CA LEU A 379 -16.47 -42.50 -12.49
C LEU A 379 -17.42 -43.53 -13.08
#